data_AF-R1DYR7-F1
#
_entry.id   AF-R1DYR7-F1
#
_cell.length_a   1.000
_cell.length_b   1.000
_cell.length_c   1.000
_cell.angle_alpha   90.00
_cell.angle_beta   90.00
_cell.angle_gamma   90.00
#
_symmetry.space_group_name_H-M   'P 1'
#
loop_
_entity.id
_entity.type
_entity.pdbx_description
1 polymer ?
#
loop_
_entity_poly.entity_id
_entity_poly.type
_entity_poly.pdbx_seq_one_letter_code
_entity_poly.pdbx_strand_id
1 'polypeptide(L)'
;VHRLLLNTLPAPIVRHIAAGATDLAHRYGEVTVLQADLSGFTKLSSERSAAFVIGLLSDLFAKFDRLTEWHGVHKVKTIGDAYVVCCGAFDEAPTAAEAARRVVGMGLSMLDEV
;
A
#
# COMPACT_ATOMS: atom_id res chain seq x y z
N VAL A 1 3.51 19.47 -10.83
CA VAL A 1 2.16 19.07 -10.34
C VAL A 1 1.80 17.65 -10.79
N HIS A 2 1.93 17.30 -12.07
CA HIS A 2 1.60 15.96 -12.61
C HIS A 2 2.24 14.78 -11.85
N ARG A 3 3.53 14.87 -11.50
CA ARG A 3 4.26 13.82 -10.76
C ARG A 3 3.77 13.63 -9.32
N LEU A 4 3.35 14.70 -8.64
CA LEU A 4 2.85 14.61 -7.27
C LEU A 4 1.47 13.95 -7.20
N LEU A 5 0.61 14.21 -8.19
CA LEU A 5 -0.72 13.58 -8.25
C LEU A 5 -0.62 12.07 -8.43
N LEU A 6 0.28 11.59 -9.29
CA LEU A 6 0.50 10.15 -9.51
C LEU A 6 1.16 9.44 -8.32
N ASN A 7 1.85 10.18 -7.44
CA ASN A 7 2.38 9.63 -6.19
C ASN A 7 1.30 9.47 -5.11
N THR A 8 0.16 10.16 -5.26
CA THR A 8 -0.92 10.19 -4.25
C THR A 8 -2.14 9.39 -4.69
N LEU A 9 -2.44 9.40 -5.99
CA LEU A 9 -3.60 8.74 -6.57
C LEU A 9 -3.17 7.76 -7.67
N PRO A 10 -3.82 6.58 -7.76
CA PRO A 10 -3.67 5.68 -8.89
C PRO A 10 -3.90 6.41 -10.22
N ALA A 11 -3.06 6.11 -11.22
CA ALA A 11 -3.15 6.68 -12.56
C ALA A 11 -4.56 6.67 -13.19
N PRO A 12 -5.39 5.62 -13.01
CA PRO A 12 -6.73 5.58 -13.59
C PRO A 12 -7.63 6.67 -13.00
N ILE A 13 -7.52 6.92 -11.69
CA ILE A 13 -8.27 7.96 -10.98
C ILE A 13 -7.79 9.34 -11.45
N VAL A 14 -6.48 9.54 -11.60
CA VAL A 14 -5.94 10.81 -12.12
C VAL A 14 -6.46 11.11 -13.52
N ARG A 15 -6.52 10.10 -14.40
CA ARG A 15 -7.10 10.25 -15.75
C ARG A 15 -8.59 10.58 -15.69
N HIS A 16 -9.33 9.95 -14.79
CA HIS A 16 -10.77 10.20 -14.63
C HIS A 16 -11.04 11.64 -14.19
N ILE A 17 -10.30 12.13 -13.19
CA ILE A 17 -10.37 13.52 -12.71
C ILE A 17 -9.97 14.49 -13.83
N ALA A 18 -8.90 14.20 -14.57
CA ALA A 18 -8.44 15.04 -15.67
C ALA A 18 -9.45 15.14 -16.82
N ALA A 19 -10.30 14.12 -16.99
CA ALA A 19 -11.41 14.12 -17.96
C ALA A 19 -12.65 14.91 -17.48
N GLY A 20 -12.60 15.53 -16.29
CA GLY A 20 -13.71 16.31 -15.74
C GLY A 20 -14.77 15.48 -15.02
N ALA A 21 -14.47 14.21 -14.69
CA ALA A 21 -15.40 13.37 -13.95
C ALA A 21 -15.63 13.90 -12.52
N THR A 22 -16.90 13.91 -12.10
CA THR A 22 -17.33 14.32 -10.75
C THR A 22 -17.70 13.14 -9.87
N ASP A 23 -17.87 11.95 -10.46
CA ASP A 23 -18.06 10.70 -9.73
C ASP A 23 -16.72 9.95 -9.64
N LEU A 24 -16.17 9.89 -8.43
CA LEU A 24 -14.89 9.23 -8.14
C LEU A 24 -15.08 7.92 -7.36
N ALA A 25 -16.33 7.49 -7.16
CA ALA A 25 -16.63 6.27 -6.45
C ALA A 25 -16.54 5.08 -7.41
N HIS A 26 -15.57 4.20 -7.16
CA HIS A 26 -15.39 2.98 -7.95
C HIS A 26 -15.75 1.76 -7.10
N ARG A 27 -16.49 0.82 -7.70
CA ARG A 27 -16.77 -0.48 -7.13
C ARG A 27 -15.89 -1.54 -7.80
N TYR A 28 -15.17 -2.30 -6.99
CA TYR A 28 -14.39 -3.45 -7.43
C TYR A 28 -15.05 -4.72 -6.91
N GLY A 29 -15.33 -5.68 -7.80
CA GLY A 29 -16.04 -6.91 -7.46
C GLY A 29 -15.19 -7.90 -6.67
N GLU A 30 -13.90 -8.00 -7.03
CA GLU A 30 -12.96 -8.96 -6.46
C GLU A 30 -11.65 -8.26 -6.09
N VAL A 31 -11.38 -8.12 -4.80
CA VAL A 31 -10.15 -7.49 -4.30
C VAL A 31 -9.60 -8.33 -3.16
N THR A 32 -8.29 -8.56 -3.16
CA THR A 32 -7.58 -9.09 -2.00
C THR A 32 -6.88 -7.95 -1.28
N VAL A 33 -7.01 -7.89 0.05
CA VAL A 33 -6.40 -6.85 0.90
C VAL A 33 -5.47 -7.51 1.91
N LEU A 34 -4.30 -6.92 2.13
CA LEU A 34 -3.41 -7.25 3.24
C LEU A 34 -3.20 -6.02 4.10
N GLN A 35 -3.29 -6.23 5.41
CA GLN A 35 -2.90 -5.26 6.43
C GLN A 35 -1.88 -5.93 7.36
N ALA A 36 -0.75 -5.28 7.55
CA ALA A 36 0.28 -5.66 8.52
C ALA A 36 0.43 -4.56 9.57
N ASP A 37 0.69 -4.94 10.81
CA ASP A 37 0.80 -4.06 11.98
C ASP A 37 2.04 -4.43 12.80
N LEU A 38 2.70 -3.45 13.42
CA LEU A 38 3.93 -3.69 14.16
C LEU A 38 3.63 -4.01 15.63
N SER A 39 3.74 -5.29 15.98
CA SER A 39 3.58 -5.73 17.36
C SER A 39 4.56 -4.99 18.29
N GLY A 40 4.04 -4.41 19.37
CA GLY A 40 4.84 -3.68 20.37
C GLY A 40 5.20 -2.24 19.99
N PHE A 41 4.75 -1.73 18.84
CA PHE A 41 5.07 -0.38 18.39
C PHE A 41 4.62 0.72 19.37
N THR A 42 3.44 0.59 20.00
CA THR A 42 2.97 1.55 21.01
C THR A 42 3.96 1.74 22.15
N LYS A 43 4.54 0.64 22.65
CA LYS A 43 5.55 0.71 23.70
C LYS A 43 6.83 1.35 23.16
N LEU A 44 7.34 0.86 22.03
CA LEU A 44 8.55 1.37 21.40
C LEU A 44 8.48 2.88 21.14
N SER A 45 7.35 3.36 20.62
CA SER A 45 7.15 4.79 20.31
C SER A 45 7.03 5.66 21.56
N SER A 46 6.56 5.11 22.69
CA SER A 46 6.52 5.83 23.97
C SER A 46 7.89 6.00 24.63
N GLU A 47 8.86 5.12 24.32
CA GLU A 47 10.17 5.07 24.98
C GLU A 47 11.31 5.66 24.12
N ARG A 48 11.06 5.93 22.83
CA ARG A 48 12.06 6.38 21.86
C ARG A 48 11.80 7.80 21.38
N SER A 49 12.84 8.44 20.86
CA SER A 49 12.69 9.78 20.26
C SER A 49 11.87 9.70 18.97
N ALA A 50 11.10 10.76 18.68
CA ALA A 50 10.33 10.84 17.44
C ALA A 50 11.19 10.64 16.19
N ALA A 51 12.41 11.19 16.18
CA ALA A 51 13.35 11.02 15.07
C ALA A 51 13.72 9.54 14.83
N PHE A 52 13.93 8.78 15.91
CA PHE A 52 14.21 7.35 15.81
C PHE A 52 12.99 6.57 15.28
N VAL A 53 11.80 6.84 15.84
CA VAL A 53 10.56 6.17 15.43
C VAL A 53 10.25 6.41 13.95
N ILE A 54 10.38 7.66 13.50
CA ILE A 54 10.16 8.03 12.10
C ILE A 54 11.21 7.40 11.19
N GLY A 55 12.48 7.35 11.61
CA GLY A 55 13.53 6.68 10.86
C GLY A 55 13.23 5.19 10.65
N LEU A 56 12.88 4.48 11.73
CA LEU A 56 12.49 3.08 11.71
C LEU A 56 11.33 2.81 10.73
N LEU A 57 10.24 3.58 10.85
CA LEU A 57 9.08 3.43 9.98
C LEU A 57 9.42 3.76 8.52
N SER A 58 10.22 4.80 8.29
CA SER A 58 10.60 5.21 6.93
C SER A 58 11.43 4.12 6.24
N ASP A 59 12.39 3.54 6.94
CA ASP A 59 13.24 2.48 6.40
C ASP A 59 12.43 1.21 6.12
N LEU A 60 11.56 0.83 7.05
CA LEU A 60 10.71 -0.35 6.90
C LEU A 60 9.69 -0.18 5.76
N PHE A 61 8.97 0.94 5.74
CA PHE A 61 7.97 1.18 4.70
C PHE A 61 8.60 1.38 3.33
N ALA A 62 9.84 1.90 3.23
CA ALA A 62 10.56 1.93 1.97
C ALA A 62 10.89 0.51 1.44
N LYS A 63 11.15 -0.47 2.33
CA LYS A 63 11.28 -1.88 1.94
C LYS A 63 9.95 -2.45 1.43
N PHE A 64 8.87 -2.20 2.16
CA PHE A 64 7.53 -2.65 1.75
C PHE A 64 7.06 -1.99 0.45
N ASP A 65 7.38 -0.73 0.23
CA ASP A 65 7.11 -0.01 -1.02
C ASP A 65 7.75 -0.76 -2.21
N ARG A 66 9.02 -1.18 -2.10
CA ARG A 66 9.68 -2.00 -3.14
C ARG A 66 9.00 -3.35 -3.35
N LEU A 67 8.51 -3.99 -2.29
CA LEU A 67 7.75 -5.23 -2.41
C LEU A 67 6.42 -5.03 -3.15
N THR A 68 5.77 -3.86 -3.02
CA THR A 68 4.54 -3.59 -3.78
C THR A 68 4.79 -3.59 -5.28
N GLU A 69 5.90 -2.99 -5.71
CA GLU A 69 6.32 -2.98 -7.11
C GLU A 69 6.66 -4.40 -7.60
N TRP A 70 7.42 -5.16 -6.79
CA TRP A 70 7.83 -6.52 -7.12
C TRP A 70 6.65 -7.49 -7.28
N HIS A 71 5.69 -7.46 -6.35
CA HIS A 71 4.53 -8.35 -6.37
C HIS A 71 3.39 -7.84 -7.25
N GLY A 72 3.51 -6.63 -7.82
CA GLY A 72 2.45 -6.03 -8.63
C GLY A 72 1.15 -5.85 -7.86
N VAL A 73 1.27 -5.30 -6.65
CA VAL A 73 0.13 -4.94 -5.78
C VAL A 73 0.16 -3.43 -5.49
N HIS A 74 -0.96 -2.87 -5.05
CA HIS A 74 -1.08 -1.45 -4.80
C HIS A 74 -1.02 -1.14 -3.31
N LYS A 75 -0.13 -0.23 -2.92
CA LYS A 75 -0.21 0.43 -1.63
C LYS A 75 -1.48 1.27 -1.58
N VAL A 76 -2.31 1.04 -0.56
CA VAL A 76 -3.52 1.83 -0.32
C VAL A 76 -3.16 3.03 0.55
N LYS A 77 -2.56 2.77 1.71
CA LYS A 77 -2.16 3.76 2.70
C LYS A 77 -1.38 3.11 3.84
N THR A 78 -0.84 3.95 4.72
CA THR A 78 -0.45 3.56 6.07
C THR A 78 -1.50 4.07 7.07
N ILE A 79 -1.59 3.43 8.23
CA ILE A 79 -2.43 3.87 9.35
C ILE A 79 -1.59 3.74 10.61
N GLY A 80 -0.94 4.83 11.03
CA GLY A 80 0.08 4.74 12.08
C GLY A 80 1.24 3.84 11.62
N ASP A 81 1.49 2.78 12.39
CA ASP A 81 2.46 1.71 12.11
C ASP A 81 1.91 0.57 11.25
N ALA A 82 0.63 0.60 10.90
CA ALA A 82 0.05 -0.37 9.99
C ALA A 82 0.30 -0.02 8.51
N TYR A 83 0.54 -1.04 7.69
CA TYR A 83 0.77 -0.95 6.24
C TYR A 83 -0.32 -1.71 5.49
N VAL A 84 -1.02 -1.05 4.56
CA VAL A 84 -2.19 -1.60 3.85
C VAL A 84 -1.97 -1.64 2.35
N VAL A 85 -2.16 -2.81 1.76
CA VAL A 85 -2.08 -3.05 0.31
C VAL A 85 -3.31 -3.77 -0.23
N CYS A 86 -3.57 -3.64 -1.51
CA CYS A 86 -4.59 -4.41 -2.21
C CYS A 86 -4.15 -4.86 -3.61
N CYS A 87 -4.81 -5.88 -4.13
CA CYS A 87 -4.69 -6.32 -5.52
C CYS A 87 -6.07 -6.70 -6.07
N GLY A 88 -6.30 -6.49 -7.37
CA GLY A 88 -7.63 -6.63 -7.99
C GLY A 88 -8.45 -5.34 -8.05
N ALA A 89 -7.86 -4.21 -7.65
CA ALA A 89 -8.43 -2.87 -7.82
C ALA A 89 -7.60 -2.04 -8.81
N PHE A 90 -8.22 -1.01 -9.39
CA PHE A 90 -7.67 -0.14 -10.45
C PHE A 90 -7.51 -0.85 -11.81
N ASP A 91 -6.70 -0.30 -12.72
CA ASP A 91 -6.57 -0.81 -14.10
C ASP A 91 -5.80 -2.14 -14.16
N GLU A 92 -6.15 -2.99 -15.13
CA GLU A 92 -5.55 -4.32 -15.37
C GLU A 92 -5.57 -5.26 -14.15
N ALA A 93 -6.72 -5.33 -13.48
CA ALA A 93 -6.93 -6.25 -12.37
C ALA A 93 -6.69 -7.72 -12.80
N PRO A 94 -5.78 -8.45 -12.14
CA PRO A 94 -5.58 -9.87 -12.42
C PRO A 94 -6.79 -10.67 -11.93
N THR A 95 -6.84 -11.96 -12.25
CA THR A 95 -7.89 -12.84 -11.70
C THR A 95 -7.86 -12.83 -10.16
N ALA A 96 -8.99 -13.07 -9.48
CA ALA A 96 -9.03 -13.14 -8.01
C ALA A 96 -7.98 -14.10 -7.43
N ALA A 97 -7.76 -15.24 -8.08
CA ALA A 97 -6.74 -16.22 -7.67
C ALA A 97 -5.31 -15.66 -7.80
N GLU A 98 -5.01 -14.91 -8.85
CA GLU A 98 -3.72 -14.24 -9.02
C GLU A 98 -3.53 -13.09 -8.04
N ALA A 99 -4.57 -12.27 -7.82
CA ALA A 99 -4.57 -11.20 -6.83
C ALA A 99 -4.25 -11.77 -5.43
N ALA A 100 -4.92 -12.86 -5.05
CA ALA A 100 -4.67 -13.55 -3.80
C ALA A 100 -3.22 -14.07 -3.70
N ARG A 101 -2.71 -14.73 -4.76
CA ARG A 101 -1.32 -15.21 -4.79
C ARG A 101 -0.30 -14.09 -4.62
N ARG A 102 -0.49 -12.96 -5.30
CA ARG A 102 0.40 -11.79 -5.20
C ARG A 102 0.40 -11.20 -3.79
N VAL A 103 -0.78 -11.03 -3.20
CA VAL A 103 -0.91 -10.47 -1.84
C VAL A 103 -0.31 -11.41 -0.79
N VAL A 104 -0.53 -12.73 -0.90
CA VAL A 104 0.10 -13.72 -0.02
C VAL A 104 1.62 -13.73 -0.20
N GLY A 105 2.10 -13.71 -1.45
CA GLY A 105 3.53 -13.61 -1.76
C GLY A 105 4.19 -12.36 -1.15
N MET A 106 3.50 -11.22 -1.22
CA MET A 106 3.93 -10.00 -0.54
C MET A 106 3.99 -10.21 0.97
N GLY A 107 2.93 -10.75 1.59
CA GLY A 107 2.91 -11.00 3.03
C GLY A 107 4.07 -11.89 3.50
N LEU A 108 4.42 -12.92 2.74
CA LEU A 108 5.58 -13.76 3.02
C LEU A 108 6.89 -12.97 2.88
N SER A 109 7.06 -12.19 1.81
CA SER A 109 8.28 -11.39 1.61
C SER A 109 8.44 -10.29 2.65
N MET A 110 7.34 -9.76 3.21
CA MET A 110 7.39 -8.79 4.29
C MET A 110 8.02 -9.38 5.55
N LEU A 111 7.84 -10.68 5.81
CA LEU A 111 8.46 -11.37 6.95
C LEU A 111 9.98 -11.50 6.81
N ASP A 112 10.50 -11.53 5.58
CA ASP A 112 11.94 -11.59 5.31
C ASP A 112 12.63 -10.21 5.45
N GLU A 113 11.86 -9.12 5.48
CA GLU A 113 12.35 -7.74 5.53
C GLU A 113 12.36 -7.13 6.95
N VAL A 114 11.69 -7.78 7.92
CA VAL A 114 11.60 -7.37 9.34
C VAL A 114 12.65 -7.99 10.23
#